data_AF-Q04HG3-F1
#
_entry.id   AF-Q04HG3-F1
#
_cell.length_a   1.000
_cell.length_b   1.000
_cell.length_c   1.000
_cell.angle_alpha   90.00
_cell.angle_beta   90.00
_cell.angle_gamma   90.00
#
_symmetry.space_group_name_H-M   'P 1'
#
loop_
_entity.id
_entity.type
_entity.pdbx_description
1 polymer ?
#
loop_
_entity_poly.entity_id
_entity_poly.type
_entity_poly.pdbx_seq_one_letter_code
_entity_poly.pdbx_strand_id
1 'polypeptide(L)' 'MAKNKVNQIEIIHTAGDYHLHEQKVNDYLKYSSGHVVASFVGTPNAAHHHEPGHFYTVIEYELEVSADGK' A
#
# COMPACT_ATOMS: atom_id res chain seq x y z
N MET A 1 4.09 30.60 4.23
CA MET A 1 3.27 29.65 5.00
C MET A 1 4.14 28.45 5.33
N ALA A 2 4.15 27.98 6.57
CA ALA A 2 4.93 26.78 6.94
C ALA A 2 4.22 25.55 6.34
N LYS A 3 4.94 24.75 5.56
CA LYS A 3 4.46 23.45 5.08
C LYS A 3 4.76 22.42 6.16
N ASN A 4 3.75 21.72 6.64
CA ASN A 4 3.96 20.59 7.55
C ASN A 4 4.20 19.34 6.71
N LYS A 5 5.23 18.58 7.05
CA LYS A 5 5.43 17.23 6.50
C LYS A 5 4.81 16.22 7.45
N VAL A 6 4.01 15.31 6.91
CA VAL A 6 3.46 14.17 7.65
C VAL A 6 3.84 12.88 6.94
N ASN A 7 4.14 11.83 7.72
CA ASN A 7 4.27 10.49 7.17
C ASN A 7 2.87 9.91 6.99
N GLN A 8 2.56 9.47 5.77
CA GLN A 8 1.34 8.76 5.45
C GLN A 8 1.67 7.30 5.10
N ILE A 9 0.76 6.41 5.50
CA ILE A 9 0.84 4.98 5.23
C ILE A 9 -0.32 4.59 4.32
N GLU A 10 -0.02 3.84 3.26
CA GLU A 10 -1.03 3.20 2.41
C GLU A 10 -0.83 1.68 2.37
N ILE A 11 -1.93 0.94 2.36
CA ILE A 11 -1.94 -0.52 2.25
C ILE A 11 -2.56 -0.90 0.93
N ILE A 12 -1.75 -1.48 0.04
CA ILE A 12 -2.23 -2.06 -1.22
C ILE A 12 -2.66 -3.50 -0.92
N HIS A 13 -3.91 -3.82 -1.24
CA HIS A 13 -4.49 -5.15 -1.10
C HIS A 13 -5.03 -5.65 -2.43
N THR A 14 -4.62 -6.86 -2.82
CA THR A 14 -5.24 -7.58 -3.92
C THR A 14 -5.55 -9.02 -3.53
N ALA A 15 -6.50 -9.64 -4.25
CA ALA A 15 -6.85 -11.03 -4.13
C ALA A 15 -6.60 -11.74 -5.47
N GLY A 16 -5.98 -12.91 -5.41
CA GLY A 16 -5.89 -13.88 -6.51
C GLY A 16 -4.71 -13.70 -7.44
N ASP A 17 -4.46 -12.49 -7.92
CA ASP A 17 -3.42 -12.22 -8.91
C ASP A 17 -2.24 -11.44 -8.32
N TYR A 18 -1.12 -12.14 -8.14
CA TYR A 18 0.12 -11.56 -7.67
C TYR A 18 0.75 -10.57 -8.68
N HIS A 19 0.62 -10.81 -9.99
CA HIS A 19 1.19 -9.89 -10.98
C HIS A 19 0.43 -8.56 -11.00
N LEU A 20 -0.89 -8.61 -10.82
CA LEU A 20 -1.70 -7.41 -10.62
C LEU A 20 -1.31 -6.68 -9.33
N HIS A 21 -1.00 -7.41 -8.26
CA HIS A 21 -0.49 -6.82 -7.01
C HIS A 21 0.81 -6.06 -7.24
N GLU A 22 1.78 -6.72 -7.87
CA GLU A 22 3.09 -6.16 -8.15
C GLU A 22 2.98 -4.92 -9.05
N GLN A 23 2.12 -4.95 -10.06
CA GLN A 23 1.86 -3.79 -10.91
C GLN A 23 1.32 -2.60 -10.09
N LYS A 24 0.34 -2.81 -9.22
CA LYS A 24 -0.23 -1.73 -8.39
C LYS A 24 0.81 -1.14 -7.43
N VAL A 25 1.64 -1.99 -6.82
CA VAL A 25 2.74 -1.54 -5.95
C VAL A 25 3.72 -0.67 -6.74
N ASN A 26 4.15 -1.13 -7.91
CA ASN A 26 5.08 -0.40 -8.76
C ASN A 26 4.51 0.94 -9.25
N ASP A 27 3.24 0.95 -9.67
CA ASP A 27 2.55 2.18 -10.05
C ASP A 27 2.51 3.16 -8.88
N TYR A 28 2.18 2.68 -7.68
CA TYR A 28 2.13 3.54 -6.49
C TYR A 28 3.50 4.13 -6.15
N LEU A 29 4.56 3.32 -6.16
CA LEU A 29 5.93 3.78 -5.88
C LEU A 29 6.41 4.81 -6.92
N LYS A 30 6.01 4.65 -8.18
CA LYS A 30 6.35 5.59 -9.26
C LYS A 30 5.77 6.99 -9.05
N TYR A 31 4.58 7.11 -8.44
CA TYR A 31 3.88 8.39 -8.31
C TYR A 31 3.94 9.03 -6.90
N SER A 32 4.18 8.24 -5.85
CA SER A 32 4.15 8.72 -4.45
C SER A 32 5.50 9.13 -3.88
N SER A 33 6.62 8.80 -4.54
CA SER A 33 7.96 8.82 -3.92
C SER A 33 8.05 8.01 -2.61
N GLY A 34 7.07 7.14 -2.36
CA GLY A 34 7.02 6.27 -1.19
C GLY A 34 8.00 5.10 -1.28
N HIS A 35 8.13 4.39 -0.17
CA HIS A 35 8.93 3.18 -0.07
C HIS A 35 8.16 2.07 0.65
N VAL A 36 8.47 0.82 0.28
CA VAL A 36 7.84 -0.35 0.91
C VAL A 36 8.45 -0.56 2.29
N VAL A 37 7.59 -0.64 3.32
CA VAL A 37 8.01 -0.90 4.70
C VAL A 37 7.65 -2.30 5.17
N ALA A 38 6.63 -2.93 4.58
CA ALA A 38 6.26 -4.31 4.85
C ALA A 38 5.52 -4.92 3.65
N SER A 39 5.67 -6.23 3.46
CA SER A 39 4.85 -7.00 2.52
C SER A 39 4.60 -8.39 3.09
N PHE A 40 3.36 -8.86 2.98
CA PHE A 40 2.95 -10.15 3.50
C PHE A 40 1.81 -10.76 2.68
N VAL A 41 1.76 -12.09 2.67
CA VAL A 41 0.67 -12.86 2.07
C VAL A 41 -0.33 -13.20 3.17
N GLY A 42 -1.58 -12.82 2.98
CA GLY A 42 -2.67 -13.27 3.82
C GLY A 42 -2.83 -14.77 3.67
N THR A 43 -2.73 -15.49 4.78
CA THR A 43 -2.99 -16.93 4.80
C THR A 43 -4.48 -17.12 4.50
N PRO A 44 -4.85 -17.94 3.49
CA PRO A 44 -6.25 -18.32 3.32
C PRO A 44 -6.76 -18.93 4.62
N ASN A 45 -7.98 -18.60 5.01
CA ASN A 45 -8.60 -19.26 6.15
C ASN A 45 -8.56 -20.77 5.91
N ALA A 46 -8.16 -21.57 6.91
CA ALA A 46 -8.15 -23.03 6.82
C ALA A 46 -9.54 -23.62 6.51
N ALA A 47 -10.63 -22.86 6.69
CA ALA A 47 -11.97 -23.25 6.27
C ALA A 47 -12.32 -22.90 4.81
N HIS A 48 -11.51 -22.06 4.14
CA HIS A 48 -11.80 -21.51 2.81
C HIS A 48 -10.65 -21.76 1.82
N HIS A 49 -10.32 -23.03 1.57
CA HIS A 49 -9.28 -23.43 0.63
C HIS A 49 -9.52 -23.01 -0.83
N HIS A 50 -10.75 -22.59 -1.16
CA HIS A 50 -11.14 -22.13 -2.49
C HIS A 50 -10.98 -20.62 -2.66
N GLU A 51 -10.69 -19.87 -1.59
CA GLU A 51 -10.48 -18.44 -1.68
C GLU A 51 -9.13 -18.12 -2.34
N PRO A 52 -9.10 -17.13 -3.24
CA PRO A 52 -7.86 -16.68 -3.85
C PRO A 52 -6.87 -16.14 -2.79
N GLY A 53 -5.56 -16.35 -2.99
CA GLY A 53 -4.54 -15.81 -2.09
C GLY A 53 -4.60 -14.29 -1.98
N HIS A 54 -4.38 -13.75 -0.79
CA HIS A 54 -4.41 -12.30 -0.56
C HIS A 54 -2.99 -11.75 -0.41
N PHE A 55 -2.72 -10.63 -1.07
CA PHE A 55 -1.41 -9.97 -1.05
C PHE A 55 -1.55 -8.58 -0.45
N TYR A 56 -0.65 -8.24 0.46
CA TYR A 56 -0.61 -6.95 1.14
C TYR A 56 0.78 -6.34 1.00
N THR A 57 0.83 -5.06 0.65
CA THR A 57 2.06 -4.26 0.68
C THR A 57 1.76 -2.94 1.38
N VAL A 58 2.59 -2.61 2.36
CA VAL A 58 2.52 -1.37 3.13
C VAL A 58 3.58 -0.41 2.58
N ILE A 59 3.14 0.78 2.19
CA ILE A 59 3.98 1.84 1.64
C ILE A 59 3.92 3.04 2.58
N GLU A 60 5.08 3.61 2.92
CA GLU A 60 5.19 4.87 3.65
C GLU A 60 5.72 5.96 2.71
N TYR A 61 5.13 7.16 2.80
CA TYR A 61 5.56 8.33 2.03
C TYR A 61 5.35 9.64 2.81
N GLU A 62 6.14 10.66 2.46
CA GLU A 62 5.98 12.01 3.00
C GLU A 62 4.93 12.78 2.19
N LEU A 63 3.92 13.32 2.87
CA LEU A 63 2.96 14.26 2.28
C LEU A 63 3.21 15.67 2.82
N GLU A 64 3.29 16.65 1.92
CA GLU A 64 3.22 18.07 2.28
C GLU A 64 1.76 18.47 2.46
N VAL A 65 1.37 18.80 3.68
CA VAL A 65 0.03 19.34 3.99
C VAL A 65 0.09 20.85 4.17
N SER A 66 -0.90 21.53 3.59
CA SER A 66 -1.15 22.94 3.81
C SER A 66 -1.49 23.17 5.30
N ALA A 67 -1.02 24.28 5.88
CA ALA A 67 -1.25 24.59 7.31
C ALA A 67 -2.74 24.80 7.64
N ASP A 68 -3.58 24.87 6.61
CA ASP A 68 -5.00 25.15 6.58
C ASP A 68 -5.87 23.89 6.42
N GLY A 69 -5.28 22.70 6.33
CA GLY A 69 -5.97 21.41 6.47
C GLY A 69 -7.10 21.17 5.46
N LYS A 70 -7.04 21.84 4.30
CA LYS A 70 -7.95 21.66 3.17
C LYS A 70 -7.24 21.05 1.98
#